data_AF-A0A7S2HWI9-F1
#
_entry.id   AF-A0A7S2HWI9-F1
#
_cell.length_a   1.000
_cell.length_b   1.000
_cell.length_c   1.000
_cell.angle_alpha   90.00
_cell.angle_beta   90.00
_cell.angle_gamma   90.00
#
_symmetry.space_group_name_H-M   'P 1'
#
loop_
_entity.id
_entity.type
_entity.pdbx_description
1 polymer ?
#
loop_
_entity_poly.entity_id
_entity_poly.type
_entity_poly.pdbx_seq_one_letter_code
_entity_poly.pdbx_strand_id
1 'polypeptide(L)'
;MRSWFAPDAVVVLCDWVSLIMTEGFADSGNQGRSLKMLRFTKLGRLLRIVGMMRMMRVVRILDEMAEQYLSEGSRLIFRLMSLLSYILWSAHILACVWFAVGRYGWSDTGMCWMDEPILFVTGGTEDAGFLDSPILYQFMVSFHWATGQISLGGIDVMPKNSLERLVFVAAMLVGFLFGSTLISSLSAAMMDYQMRHKDRRDKLRGLRQYLRENEVEQRVAMPVQKQVEQRLLQQDPLSEAEVPALQLLSSALRVQLRFEI
;
A
#
# COMPACT_ATOMS: atom_id res chain seq x y z
N MET A 1 11.28 1.25 -19.88
CA MET A 1 10.41 0.04 -19.90
C MET A 1 11.12 -1.28 -20.26
N ARG A 2 12.46 -1.34 -20.45
CA ARG A 2 13.11 -2.49 -21.12
C ARG A 2 13.76 -3.55 -20.22
N SER A 3 14.03 -3.27 -18.94
CA SER A 3 14.80 -4.18 -18.06
C SER A 3 13.96 -5.20 -17.27
N TRP A 4 12.63 -5.00 -17.15
CA TRP A 4 11.79 -5.80 -16.25
C TRP A 4 10.74 -6.66 -16.95
N PHE A 5 10.64 -6.59 -18.28
CA PHE A 5 9.72 -7.41 -19.06
C PHE A 5 10.09 -8.90 -19.05
N ALA A 6 11.39 -9.21 -19.18
CA ALA A 6 11.88 -10.59 -19.18
C ALA A 6 11.56 -11.35 -17.87
N PRO A 7 11.87 -10.81 -16.67
CA PRO A 7 11.51 -11.49 -15.43
C PRO A 7 9.99 -11.58 -15.22
N ASP A 8 9.22 -10.59 -15.68
CA ASP A 8 7.75 -10.68 -15.59
C ASP A 8 7.17 -11.72 -16.57
N ALA A 9 7.68 -11.82 -17.79
CA ALA A 9 7.26 -12.86 -18.73
C ALA A 9 7.59 -14.26 -18.20
N VAL A 10 8.78 -14.46 -17.64
CA VAL A 10 9.19 -15.76 -17.06
C VAL A 10 8.28 -16.17 -15.91
N VAL A 11 7.95 -15.26 -14.99
CA VAL A 11 7.08 -15.59 -13.85
C VAL A 11 5.64 -15.89 -14.30
N VAL A 12 5.11 -15.18 -15.31
CA VAL A 12 3.78 -15.50 -15.88
C VAL A 12 3.79 -16.86 -16.55
N LEU A 13 4.79 -17.13 -17.39
CA LEU A 13 4.93 -18.41 -18.07
C LEU A 13 5.07 -19.56 -17.08
N CYS A 14 5.85 -19.38 -16.00
CA CYS A 14 5.97 -20.40 -14.97
C CYS A 14 4.68 -20.61 -14.17
N ASP A 15 3.86 -19.58 -13.95
CA ASP A 15 2.56 -19.71 -13.26
C ASP A 15 1.54 -20.47 -14.13
N TRP A 16 1.44 -20.14 -15.43
CA TRP A 16 0.65 -20.90 -16.41
C TRP A 16 1.09 -22.35 -16.52
N VAL A 17 2.40 -22.61 -16.60
CA VAL A 17 2.95 -23.97 -16.60
C VAL A 17 2.59 -24.69 -15.30
N SER A 18 2.61 -24.01 -14.15
CA SER A 18 2.21 -24.61 -12.87
C SER A 18 0.72 -24.98 -12.84
N LEU A 19 -0.17 -24.12 -13.35
CA LEU A 19 -1.61 -24.36 -13.43
C LEU A 19 -1.93 -25.52 -14.37
N ILE A 20 -1.36 -25.52 -15.58
CA ILE A 20 -1.55 -26.58 -16.58
C ILE A 20 -1.00 -27.91 -16.07
N MET A 21 0.14 -27.92 -15.38
CA MET A 21 0.70 -29.14 -14.78
C MET A 21 -0.13 -29.65 -13.61
N THR A 22 -0.81 -28.77 -12.88
CA THR A 22 -1.67 -29.16 -11.74
C THR A 22 -3.02 -29.72 -12.23
N GLU A 23 -3.60 -29.10 -13.26
CA GLU A 23 -4.88 -29.52 -13.87
C GLU A 23 -4.72 -30.75 -14.79
N GLY A 24 -3.64 -30.83 -15.58
CA GLY A 24 -3.46 -31.86 -16.60
C GLY A 24 -2.92 -33.21 -16.12
N PHE A 25 -2.42 -33.31 -14.88
CA PHE A 25 -1.83 -34.54 -14.33
C PHE A 25 -2.49 -35.05 -13.04
N ALA A 26 -3.58 -34.41 -12.60
CA ALA A 26 -4.41 -34.94 -11.50
C ALA A 26 -5.02 -36.32 -11.81
N ASP A 27 -4.98 -36.75 -13.08
CA ASP A 27 -5.57 -38.01 -13.57
C ASP A 27 -4.56 -39.17 -13.75
N SER A 28 -3.29 -39.00 -13.38
CA SER A 28 -2.25 -40.02 -13.64
C SER A 28 -1.52 -40.46 -12.36
N GLY A 29 -2.02 -41.54 -11.75
CA GLY A 29 -1.50 -42.17 -10.54
C GLY A 29 -0.14 -42.87 -10.74
N ASN A 30 0.96 -42.12 -10.77
CA ASN A 30 2.30 -42.71 -10.79
C ASN A 30 3.22 -42.17 -9.67
N GLN A 31 3.53 -43.03 -8.71
CA GLN A 31 4.10 -42.72 -7.39
C GLN A 31 5.59 -42.27 -7.45
N GLY A 32 6.32 -42.56 -8.54
CA GLY A 32 7.77 -42.29 -8.67
C GLY A 32 8.16 -40.86 -9.08
N ARG A 33 7.23 -40.02 -9.57
CA ARG A 33 7.49 -38.61 -9.94
C ARG A 33 7.25 -37.59 -8.79
N SER A 34 6.73 -38.07 -7.67
CA SER A 34 6.21 -37.27 -6.56
C SER A 34 7.24 -36.33 -5.88
N LEU A 35 8.51 -36.75 -5.72
CA LEU A 35 9.54 -35.93 -5.05
C LEU A 35 10.05 -34.75 -5.88
N LYS A 36 10.14 -34.90 -7.21
CA LYS A 36 10.46 -33.76 -8.11
C LYS A 36 9.24 -32.84 -8.23
N MET A 37 8.04 -33.41 -8.26
CA MET A 37 6.77 -32.68 -8.38
C MET A 37 6.44 -31.84 -7.13
N LEU A 38 6.80 -32.28 -5.92
CA LEU A 38 6.75 -31.48 -4.68
C LEU A 38 7.63 -30.23 -4.72
N ARG A 39 8.75 -30.25 -5.47
CA ARG A 39 9.61 -29.07 -5.65
C ARG A 39 9.01 -28.09 -6.64
N PHE A 40 8.35 -28.57 -7.70
CA PHE A 40 7.68 -27.73 -8.69
C PHE A 40 6.41 -27.05 -8.15
N THR A 41 5.62 -27.74 -7.31
CA THR A 41 4.48 -27.10 -6.65
C THR A 41 4.91 -26.04 -5.62
N LYS A 42 6.02 -26.28 -4.89
CA LYS A 42 6.64 -25.25 -4.04
C LYS A 42 7.17 -24.06 -4.84
N LEU A 43 7.77 -24.30 -6.00
CA LEU A 43 8.27 -23.24 -6.89
C LEU A 43 7.11 -22.41 -7.48
N GLY A 44 6.00 -23.03 -7.87
CA GLY A 44 4.79 -22.33 -8.32
C GLY A 44 4.21 -21.39 -7.24
N ARG A 45 4.20 -21.83 -5.97
CA ARG A 45 3.78 -20.96 -4.85
C ARG A 45 4.72 -19.77 -4.65
N LEU A 46 6.03 -19.97 -4.74
CA LEU A 46 7.02 -18.88 -4.65
C LEU A 46 6.88 -17.89 -5.81
N LEU A 47 6.59 -18.39 -7.02
CA LEU A 47 6.36 -17.55 -8.20
C LEU A 47 5.10 -16.69 -8.08
N ARG A 48 4.03 -17.19 -7.43
CA ARG A 48 2.86 -16.35 -7.11
C ARG A 48 3.21 -15.22 -6.15
N ILE A 49 4.04 -15.48 -5.14
CA ILE A 49 4.55 -14.44 -4.22
C ILE A 49 5.37 -13.39 -4.99
N VAL A 50 6.19 -13.82 -5.96
CA VAL A 50 6.93 -12.90 -6.85
C VAL A 50 5.98 -12.13 -7.78
N GLY A 51 4.93 -12.77 -8.28
CA GLY A 51 3.86 -12.13 -9.04
C GLY A 51 3.12 -11.06 -8.23
N MET A 52 2.89 -11.30 -6.93
CA MET A 52 2.29 -10.33 -6.02
C MET A 52 3.18 -9.09 -5.86
N MET A 53 4.52 -9.22 -5.88
CA MET A 53 5.42 -8.05 -5.86
C MET A 53 5.24 -7.11 -7.05
N ARG A 54 4.58 -7.55 -8.13
CA ARG A 54 4.20 -6.66 -9.24
C ARG A 54 3.08 -5.71 -8.91
N MET A 55 2.18 -6.05 -7.98
CA MET A 55 1.15 -5.10 -7.53
C MET A 55 1.80 -3.82 -7.00
N MET A 56 2.94 -3.93 -6.30
CA MET A 56 3.69 -2.73 -5.88
C MET A 56 4.15 -1.87 -7.06
N ARG A 57 4.52 -2.48 -8.20
CA ARG A 57 4.87 -1.71 -9.40
C ARG A 57 3.66 -1.04 -10.02
N VAL A 58 2.55 -1.77 -10.12
CA VAL A 58 1.29 -1.25 -10.67
C VAL A 58 0.83 -0.05 -9.85
N VAL A 59 0.87 -0.15 -8.53
CA VAL A 59 0.49 0.97 -7.65
C VAL A 59 1.43 2.18 -7.85
N ARG A 60 2.75 1.99 -8.02
CA ARG A 60 3.68 3.09 -8.35
C ARG A 60 3.37 3.75 -9.69
N ILE A 61 3.14 2.95 -10.74
CA ILE A 61 2.82 3.46 -12.08
C ILE A 61 1.49 4.22 -12.05
N LEU A 62 0.50 3.71 -11.31
CA LEU A 62 -0.77 4.40 -11.13
C LEU A 62 -0.61 5.71 -10.34
N ASP A 63 0.30 5.76 -9.36
CA ASP A 63 0.62 6.99 -8.61
C ASP A 63 1.29 8.04 -9.53
N GLU A 64 2.25 7.63 -10.36
CA GLU A 64 2.88 8.49 -11.37
C GLU A 64 1.86 9.02 -12.40
N MET A 65 0.93 8.18 -12.86
CA MET A 65 -0.15 8.61 -13.75
C MET A 65 -1.16 9.51 -13.06
N ALA A 66 -1.53 9.20 -11.81
CA ALA A 66 -2.41 10.02 -11.00
C ALA A 66 -1.83 11.43 -10.80
N GLU A 67 -0.52 11.55 -10.63
CA GLU A 67 0.16 12.85 -10.53
C GLU A 67 0.09 13.69 -11.81
N GLN A 68 -0.14 13.09 -12.98
CA GLN A 68 -0.25 13.81 -14.25
C GLN A 68 -1.70 14.17 -14.60
N TYR A 69 -2.67 13.32 -14.27
CA TYR A 69 -4.04 13.43 -14.77
C TYR A 69 -5.08 13.84 -13.73
N LEU A 70 -4.79 13.78 -12.43
CA LEU A 70 -5.76 14.06 -11.37
C LEU A 70 -5.71 15.50 -10.86
N SER A 71 -6.90 16.05 -10.61
CA SER A 71 -7.11 17.31 -9.90
C SER A 71 -6.56 17.25 -8.47
N GLU A 72 -6.19 18.40 -7.90
CA GLU A 72 -5.47 18.47 -6.62
C GLU A 72 -6.13 17.68 -5.48
N GLY A 73 -7.45 17.79 -5.32
CA GLY A 73 -8.19 17.06 -4.29
C GLY A 73 -8.26 15.55 -4.54
N SER A 74 -8.40 15.14 -5.80
CA SER A 74 -8.45 13.71 -6.15
C SER A 74 -7.08 13.05 -6.05
N ARG A 75 -5.98 13.80 -6.23
CA ARG A 75 -4.61 13.32 -6.00
C ARG A 75 -4.36 12.89 -4.56
N LEU A 76 -4.80 13.68 -3.58
CA LEU A 76 -4.66 13.31 -2.16
C LEU A 76 -5.43 12.02 -1.86
N ILE A 77 -6.68 11.93 -2.31
CA ILE A 77 -7.52 10.73 -2.11
C ILE A 77 -6.86 9.51 -2.75
N PHE A 78 -6.36 9.65 -3.99
CA PHE A 78 -5.67 8.56 -4.68
C PHE A 78 -4.43 8.10 -3.91
N ARG A 79 -3.60 9.03 -3.44
CA ARG A 79 -2.41 8.71 -2.64
C ARG A 79 -2.77 7.98 -1.33
N LEU A 80 -3.86 8.38 -0.67
CA LEU A 80 -4.37 7.69 0.52
C LEU A 80 -4.84 6.27 0.21
N MET A 81 -5.58 6.08 -0.90
CA MET A 81 -6.05 4.77 -1.33
C MET A 81 -4.89 3.84 -1.74
N SER A 82 -3.90 4.39 -2.43
CA SER A 82 -2.63 3.72 -2.77
C SER A 82 -1.91 3.24 -1.51
N LEU A 83 -1.76 4.12 -0.50
CA LEU A 83 -1.14 3.79 0.79
C LEU A 83 -1.91 2.70 1.54
N LEU A 84 -3.24 2.77 1.59
CA LEU A 84 -4.08 1.74 2.20
C LEU A 84 -3.91 0.38 1.49
N SER A 85 -3.87 0.39 0.16
CA SER A 85 -3.62 -0.82 -0.63
C SER A 85 -2.26 -1.46 -0.30
N TYR A 86 -1.21 -0.65 -0.14
CA TYR A 86 0.11 -1.16 0.28
C TYR A 86 0.09 -1.79 1.68
N ILE A 87 -0.64 -1.20 2.63
CA ILE A 87 -0.81 -1.76 3.98
C ILE A 87 -1.50 -3.12 3.91
N LEU A 88 -2.67 -3.18 3.25
CA LEU A 88 -3.46 -4.41 3.13
C LEU A 88 -2.68 -5.52 2.44
N TRP A 89 -1.96 -5.18 1.37
CA TRP A 89 -1.14 -6.13 0.64
C TRP A 89 0.02 -6.67 1.48
N SER A 90 0.72 -5.80 2.20
CA SER A 90 1.83 -6.20 3.09
C SER A 90 1.34 -7.06 4.25
N ALA A 91 0.21 -6.69 4.86
CA ALA A 91 -0.45 -7.47 5.90
C ALA A 91 -0.86 -8.87 5.39
N HIS A 92 -1.39 -8.96 4.17
CA HIS A 92 -1.75 -10.24 3.57
C HIS A 92 -0.53 -11.15 3.37
N ILE A 93 0.58 -10.63 2.81
CA ILE A 93 1.81 -11.42 2.64
C ILE A 93 2.31 -11.91 4.00
N LEU A 94 2.35 -11.02 5.00
CA LEU A 94 2.81 -11.37 6.33
C LEU A 94 1.90 -12.39 7.03
N ALA A 95 0.58 -12.28 6.85
CA ALA A 95 -0.40 -13.26 7.33
C ALA A 95 -0.20 -14.64 6.67
N CYS A 96 0.02 -14.67 5.36
CA CYS A 96 0.29 -15.91 4.64
C CYS A 96 1.61 -16.57 5.09
N VAL A 97 2.64 -15.77 5.36
CA VAL A 97 3.91 -16.27 5.93
C VAL A 97 3.66 -16.86 7.32
N TRP A 98 2.95 -16.16 8.20
CA TRP A 98 2.63 -16.64 9.54
C TRP A 98 1.84 -17.94 9.54
N PHE A 99 0.80 -18.01 8.70
CA PHE A 99 0.01 -19.22 8.49
C PHE A 99 0.85 -20.38 7.94
N ALA A 100 1.72 -20.11 6.96
CA ALA A 100 2.60 -21.13 6.39
C ALA A 100 3.63 -21.65 7.40
N VAL A 101 4.16 -20.77 8.26
CA VAL A 101 5.10 -21.13 9.34
C VAL A 101 4.41 -22.04 10.34
N GLY A 102 3.19 -21.72 10.76
CA GLY A 102 2.48 -22.61 11.67
C GLY A 102 2.10 -23.95 11.03
N ARG A 103 1.72 -23.97 9.74
CA ARG A 103 1.18 -25.17 9.08
C ARG A 103 2.25 -26.15 8.62
N TYR A 104 3.39 -25.64 8.19
CA TYR A 104 4.46 -26.42 7.55
C TYR A 104 5.81 -26.26 8.23
N GLY A 105 5.93 -25.36 9.21
CA GLY A 105 7.15 -25.18 9.97
C GLY A 105 7.41 -26.38 10.88
N TRP A 106 8.69 -26.72 11.01
CA TRP A 106 9.16 -27.55 12.10
C TRP A 106 8.97 -26.85 13.45
N SER A 107 8.60 -27.64 14.47
CA SER A 107 8.53 -27.20 15.85
C SER A 107 9.54 -27.97 16.67
N ASP A 108 10.41 -27.25 17.38
CA ASP A 108 11.37 -27.81 18.33
C ASP A 108 10.74 -28.12 19.69
N THR A 109 9.65 -27.42 20.04
CA THR A 109 8.90 -27.63 21.29
C THR A 109 7.80 -28.68 21.17
N GLY A 110 7.49 -29.12 19.95
CA GLY A 110 6.34 -30.00 19.66
C GLY A 110 4.99 -29.28 19.64
N MET A 111 4.96 -27.97 19.88
CA MET A 111 3.76 -27.13 19.81
C MET A 111 3.88 -26.03 18.74
N CYS A 112 2.74 -25.62 18.20
CA CYS A 112 2.56 -24.55 17.23
C CYS A 112 1.55 -23.54 17.77
N TRP A 113 1.60 -22.29 17.31
CA TRP A 113 0.58 -21.28 17.65
C TRP A 113 -0.85 -21.69 17.27
N MET A 114 -1.01 -22.61 16.31
CA MET A 114 -2.31 -23.17 15.92
C MET A 114 -2.81 -24.29 16.84
N ASP A 115 -2.00 -24.81 17.76
CA ASP A 115 -2.41 -25.89 18.65
C ASP A 115 -3.19 -25.36 19.87
N GLU A 116 -3.37 -24.04 19.96
CA GLU A 116 -4.13 -23.41 21.04
C GLU A 116 -5.65 -23.65 20.85
N PRO A 117 -6.34 -24.25 21.84
CA PRO A 117 -7.74 -24.63 21.68
C PRO A 117 -8.64 -23.41 21.56
N ILE A 118 -9.48 -23.37 20.52
CA ILE A 118 -10.44 -22.28 20.33
C ILE A 118 -11.70 -22.58 21.17
N LEU A 119 -11.67 -22.20 22.44
CA LEU A 119 -12.80 -22.41 23.37
C LEU A 119 -14.11 -21.72 22.91
N PHE A 120 -14.01 -20.70 22.05
CA PHE A 120 -15.13 -19.82 21.68
C PHE A 120 -15.94 -20.27 20.47
N VAL A 121 -15.44 -21.19 19.63
CA VAL A 121 -16.10 -21.51 18.34
C VAL A 121 -17.07 -22.69 18.44
N THR A 122 -16.91 -23.60 19.40
CA THR A 122 -17.68 -24.86 19.44
C THR A 122 -18.70 -24.99 20.57
N GLY A 123 -19.03 -23.92 21.29
CA GLY A 123 -20.05 -24.00 22.34
C GLY A 123 -19.71 -24.99 23.46
N GLY A 124 -18.42 -25.21 23.72
CA GLY A 124 -17.92 -25.91 24.91
C GLY A 124 -17.98 -27.43 24.91
N THR A 125 -18.30 -28.10 23.79
CA THR A 125 -18.51 -29.57 23.82
C THR A 125 -17.48 -30.44 23.11
N GLU A 126 -16.52 -29.89 22.34
CA GLU A 126 -15.47 -30.72 21.71
C GLU A 126 -14.13 -29.96 21.61
N ASP A 127 -13.03 -30.69 21.82
CA ASP A 127 -11.63 -30.29 21.58
C ASP A 127 -11.37 -30.05 20.07
N ALA A 128 -12.12 -29.14 19.45
CA ALA A 128 -11.92 -28.77 18.06
C ALA A 128 -10.65 -27.94 17.95
N GLY A 129 -9.69 -28.44 17.16
CA GLY A 129 -8.44 -27.75 16.93
C GLY A 129 -8.65 -26.49 16.08
N PHE A 130 -7.68 -25.56 16.12
CA PHE A 130 -7.72 -24.36 15.28
C PHE A 130 -7.93 -24.67 13.79
N LEU A 131 -7.38 -25.80 13.34
CA LEU A 131 -7.44 -26.27 11.95
C LEU A 131 -8.84 -26.73 11.52
N ASP A 132 -9.72 -27.06 12.46
CA ASP A 132 -11.11 -27.46 12.20
C ASP A 132 -12.04 -26.24 12.02
N SER A 133 -11.56 -25.05 12.39
CA SER A 133 -12.30 -23.80 12.21
C SER A 133 -12.43 -23.43 10.71
N PRO A 134 -13.45 -22.63 10.33
CA PRO A 134 -13.61 -22.16 8.96
C PRO A 134 -12.35 -21.46 8.44
N ILE A 135 -12.01 -21.69 7.16
CA ILE A 135 -10.82 -21.09 6.52
C ILE A 135 -10.76 -19.56 6.65
N LEU A 136 -11.92 -18.91 6.63
CA LEU A 136 -12.04 -17.46 6.81
C LEU A 136 -11.57 -17.05 8.22
N TYR A 137 -11.91 -17.81 9.26
CA TYR A 137 -11.48 -17.53 10.62
C TYR A 137 -9.97 -17.71 10.77
N GLN A 138 -9.42 -18.82 10.25
CA GLN A 138 -7.96 -19.07 10.25
C GLN A 138 -7.19 -17.93 9.56
N PHE A 139 -7.71 -17.46 8.43
CA PHE A 139 -7.15 -16.32 7.71
C PHE A 139 -7.26 -15.02 8.51
N MET A 140 -8.42 -14.72 9.10
CA MET A 140 -8.65 -13.48 9.85
C MET A 140 -7.77 -13.39 11.09
N VAL A 141 -7.54 -14.50 11.81
CA VAL A 141 -6.61 -14.54 12.94
C VAL A 141 -5.18 -14.27 12.48
N SER A 142 -4.74 -14.91 11.39
CA SER A 142 -3.42 -14.67 10.80
C SER A 142 -3.24 -13.23 10.31
N PHE A 143 -4.31 -12.65 9.75
CA PHE A 143 -4.36 -11.27 9.26
C PHE A 143 -4.37 -10.26 10.41
N HIS A 144 -5.09 -10.55 11.49
CA HIS A 144 -5.06 -9.76 12.73
C HIS A 144 -3.65 -9.70 13.30
N TRP A 145 -2.97 -10.85 13.40
CA TRP A 145 -1.57 -10.87 13.81
C TRP A 145 -0.68 -9.99 12.92
N ALA A 146 -0.78 -10.14 11.59
CA ALA A 146 0.03 -9.38 10.65
C ALA A 146 -0.23 -7.86 10.72
N THR A 147 -1.50 -7.46 10.82
CA THR A 147 -1.86 -6.04 11.02
C THR A 147 -1.39 -5.51 12.36
N GLY A 148 -1.38 -6.33 13.42
CA GLY A 148 -0.79 -6.00 14.71
C GLY A 148 0.72 -5.73 14.62
N GLN A 149 1.47 -6.51 13.83
CA GLN A 149 2.90 -6.27 13.61
C GLN A 149 3.19 -4.95 12.89
N ILE A 150 2.34 -4.55 11.94
CA ILE A 150 2.50 -3.30 11.17
C ILE A 150 2.04 -2.08 11.97
N SER A 151 0.95 -2.21 12.72
CA SER A 151 0.32 -1.09 13.45
C SER A 151 0.74 -0.96 14.91
N LEU A 152 1.53 -1.92 15.43
CA LEU A 152 1.80 -2.09 16.86
C LEU A 152 0.50 -2.29 17.68
N GLY A 153 -0.52 -2.86 17.04
CA GLY A 153 -1.80 -3.17 17.66
C GLY A 153 -1.74 -4.40 18.57
N GLY A 154 -2.81 -4.61 19.35
CA GLY A 154 -2.97 -5.81 20.16
C GLY A 154 -2.97 -7.07 19.28
N ILE A 155 -2.32 -8.12 19.76
CA ILE A 155 -2.20 -9.42 19.10
C ILE A 155 -2.61 -10.52 20.07
N ASP A 156 -3.34 -11.50 19.55
CA ASP A 156 -3.97 -12.59 20.28
C ASP A 156 -3.21 -13.92 20.17
N VAL A 157 -2.38 -14.07 19.14
CA VAL A 157 -1.58 -15.29 18.90
C VAL A 157 -0.10 -15.09 19.23
N MET A 158 0.44 -15.98 20.05
CA MET A 158 1.83 -15.96 20.51
C MET A 158 2.64 -17.13 19.94
N PRO A 159 3.94 -16.94 19.65
CA PRO A 159 4.81 -18.01 19.18
C PRO A 159 5.04 -19.06 20.29
N LYS A 160 5.02 -20.34 19.91
CA LYS A 160 5.20 -21.50 20.81
C LYS A 160 6.49 -22.28 20.56
N ASN A 161 7.19 -21.99 19.46
CA ASN A 161 8.46 -22.63 19.09
C ASN A 161 9.51 -21.61 18.62
N SER A 162 10.76 -22.05 18.47
CA SER A 162 11.89 -21.16 18.14
C SER A 162 11.75 -20.53 16.74
N LEU A 163 11.23 -21.28 15.76
CA LEU A 163 11.03 -20.77 14.40
C LEU A 163 9.97 -19.66 14.38
N GLU A 164 8.81 -19.91 14.99
CA GLU A 164 7.74 -18.93 15.13
C GLU A 164 8.24 -17.69 15.84
N ARG A 165 9.03 -17.84 16.90
CA ARG A 165 9.57 -16.71 17.65
C ARG A 165 10.54 -15.87 16.83
N LEU A 166 11.37 -16.51 16.01
CA LEU A 166 12.25 -15.81 15.07
C LEU A 166 11.44 -15.00 14.05
N VAL A 167 10.44 -15.63 13.42
CA VAL A 167 9.55 -14.96 12.45
C VAL A 167 8.80 -13.82 13.09
N PHE A 168 8.34 -14.00 14.33
CA PHE A 168 7.64 -12.99 15.10
C PHE A 168 8.51 -11.76 15.35
N VAL A 169 9.74 -11.95 15.86
CA VAL A 169 10.67 -10.84 16.10
C VAL A 169 11.05 -10.14 14.79
N ALA A 170 11.31 -10.90 13.73
CA ALA A 170 11.63 -10.33 12.42
C ALA A 170 10.45 -9.51 11.86
N ALA A 171 9.23 -10.04 11.95
CA ALA A 171 8.01 -9.37 11.53
C ALA A 171 7.74 -8.09 12.33
N MET A 172 7.97 -8.12 13.64
CA MET A 172 7.82 -6.95 14.50
C MET A 172 8.80 -5.82 14.11
N LEU A 173 10.08 -6.15 13.86
CA LEU A 173 11.08 -5.16 13.44
C LEU A 173 10.77 -4.56 12.06
N VAL A 174 10.45 -5.42 11.09
CA VAL A 174 10.09 -4.99 9.73
C VAL A 174 8.78 -4.20 9.75
N GLY A 175 7.78 -4.68 10.49
CA GLY A 175 6.48 -4.03 10.66
C GLY A 175 6.60 -2.66 11.30
N PHE A 176 7.42 -2.52 12.35
CA PHE A 176 7.70 -1.23 12.98
C PHE A 176 8.33 -0.22 12.00
N LEU A 177 9.39 -0.63 11.28
CA LEU A 177 10.05 0.24 10.30
C LEU A 177 9.09 0.63 9.18
N PHE A 178 8.35 -0.35 8.65
CA PHE A 178 7.36 -0.13 7.60
C PHE A 178 6.24 0.81 8.06
N GLY A 179 5.59 0.52 9.20
CA GLY A 179 4.54 1.36 9.79
C GLY A 179 5.02 2.79 10.03
N SER A 180 6.23 2.97 10.56
CA SER A 180 6.84 4.28 10.78
C SER A 180 7.04 5.06 9.48
N THR A 181 7.51 4.40 8.41
CA THR A 181 7.67 5.04 7.10
C THR A 181 6.33 5.44 6.48
N LEU A 182 5.29 4.62 6.65
CA LEU A 182 3.95 4.91 6.15
C LEU A 182 3.35 6.14 6.83
N ILE A 183 3.41 6.20 8.16
CA ILE A 183 2.95 7.35 8.93
C ILE A 183 3.70 8.62 8.50
N SER A 184 5.02 8.52 8.35
CA SER A 184 5.85 9.63 7.89
C SER A 184 5.45 10.12 6.49
N SER A 185 5.20 9.20 5.56
CA SER A 185 4.78 9.53 4.20
C SER A 185 3.39 10.19 4.16
N LEU A 186 2.47 9.72 5.02
CA LEU A 186 1.14 10.30 5.18
C LEU A 186 1.23 11.73 5.73
N SER A 187 2.03 11.93 6.78
CA SER A 187 2.28 13.26 7.34
C SER A 187 2.88 14.21 6.31
N ALA A 188 3.86 13.75 5.52
CA ALA A 188 4.45 14.56 4.45
C ALA A 188 3.42 14.94 3.38
N ALA A 189 2.56 14.00 2.95
CA ALA A 189 1.51 14.27 1.99
C ALA A 189 0.47 15.27 2.52
N MET A 190 0.09 15.15 3.80
CA MET A 190 -0.81 16.11 4.45
C MET A 190 -0.18 17.50 4.56
N MET A 191 1.11 17.58 4.89
CA MET A 191 1.84 18.85 5.00
C MET A 191 1.98 19.55 3.64
N ASP A 192 2.32 18.81 2.57
CA ASP A 192 2.36 19.36 1.21
C ASP A 192 0.99 19.92 0.79
N TYR A 193 -0.08 19.17 1.06
CA TYR A 193 -1.45 19.64 0.82
C TYR A 193 -1.78 20.93 1.61
N GLN A 194 -1.42 20.98 2.89
CA GLN A 194 -1.64 22.16 3.72
C GLN A 194 -0.82 23.37 3.28
N MET A 195 0.43 23.17 2.85
CA MET A 195 1.32 24.24 2.38
C MET A 195 0.82 24.84 1.06
N ARG A 196 0.37 24.02 0.11
CA ARG A 196 -0.18 24.51 -1.16
C ARG A 196 -1.44 25.37 -0.97
N HIS A 197 -2.28 25.01 0.01
CA HIS A 197 -3.46 25.81 0.34
C HIS A 197 -3.20 26.94 1.34
N LYS A 198 -1.99 27.05 1.90
CA LYS A 198 -1.66 28.04 2.93
C LYS A 198 -1.73 29.46 2.40
N ASP A 199 -1.09 29.76 1.27
CA ASP A 199 -1.04 31.12 0.71
C ASP A 199 -2.45 31.67 0.42
N ARG A 200 -3.29 30.88 -0.26
CA ARG A 200 -4.71 31.23 -0.51
C ARG A 200 -5.46 31.48 0.80
N ARG A 201 -5.32 30.58 1.78
CA ARG A 201 -6.00 30.69 3.07
C ARG A 201 -5.55 31.91 3.85
N ASP A 202 -4.25 32.22 3.83
CA ASP A 202 -3.67 33.36 4.53
C ASP A 202 -4.09 34.68 3.89
N LYS A 203 -4.10 34.79 2.55
CA LYS A 203 -4.63 35.95 1.81
C LYS A 203 -6.10 36.22 2.12
N LEU A 204 -6.96 35.19 2.06
CA LEU A 204 -8.38 35.32 2.40
C LEU A 204 -8.59 35.65 3.89
N ARG A 205 -7.75 35.13 4.79
CA ARG A 205 -7.79 35.48 6.21
C ARG A 205 -7.44 36.95 6.43
N GLY A 206 -6.40 37.46 5.77
CA GLY A 206 -6.01 38.87 5.81
C GLY A 206 -7.12 39.79 5.29
N LEU A 207 -7.76 39.43 4.18
CA LEU A 207 -8.90 40.17 3.64
C LEU A 207 -10.07 40.23 4.64
N ARG A 208 -10.44 39.09 5.22
CA ARG A 208 -11.52 39.03 6.24
C ARG A 208 -11.19 39.90 7.46
N GLN A 209 -9.93 39.90 7.89
CA GLN A 209 -9.48 40.73 9.00
C GLN A 209 -9.57 42.22 8.65
N TYR A 210 -9.08 42.64 7.48
CA TYR A 210 -9.17 44.02 7.01
C TYR A 210 -10.62 44.52 6.93
N LEU A 211 -11.53 43.73 6.37
CA LEU A 211 -12.95 44.09 6.25
C LEU A 211 -13.61 44.25 7.62
N ARG A 212 -13.21 43.42 8.60
CA ARG A 212 -13.73 43.50 9.98
C ARG A 212 -13.19 44.72 10.71
N GLU A 213 -11.90 45.02 10.57
CA GLU A 213 -11.26 46.18 11.22
C GLU A 213 -11.78 47.52 10.68
N ASN A 214 -12.22 47.56 9.43
CA ASN A 214 -12.84 48.74 8.82
C ASN A 214 -14.38 48.75 8.93
N GLU A 215 -14.97 47.87 9.74
CA GLU A 215 -16.43 47.77 9.96
C GLU A 215 -17.26 47.73 8.67
N VAL A 216 -16.74 47.04 7.63
CA VAL A 216 -17.39 47.00 6.32
C VAL A 216 -18.69 46.20 6.40
N GLU A 217 -19.78 46.83 5.96
CA GLU A 217 -21.11 46.22 5.96
C GLU A 217 -21.14 44.92 5.14
N GLN A 218 -21.84 43.91 5.65
CA GLN A 218 -21.82 42.54 5.09
C GLN A 218 -22.29 42.48 3.63
N ARG A 219 -23.15 43.41 3.21
CA ARG A 219 -23.61 43.55 1.81
C ARG A 219 -22.46 43.81 0.83
N VAL A 220 -21.40 44.49 1.26
CA VAL A 220 -20.21 44.78 0.45
C VAL A 220 -19.10 43.76 0.71
N ALA A 221 -18.93 43.35 1.98
CA ALA A 221 -17.88 42.41 2.35
C ALA A 221 -18.02 41.04 1.65
N MET A 222 -19.25 40.54 1.51
CA MET A 222 -19.52 39.23 0.90
C MET A 222 -19.16 39.16 -0.60
N PRO A 223 -19.62 40.09 -1.46
CA PRO A 223 -19.19 40.15 -2.87
C PRO A 223 -17.68 40.30 -3.04
N VAL A 224 -17.04 41.16 -2.23
CA VAL A 224 -15.59 41.38 -2.29
C VAL A 224 -14.84 40.09 -1.98
N GLN A 225 -15.19 39.39 -0.89
CA GLN A 225 -14.56 38.12 -0.55
C GLN A 225 -14.74 37.07 -1.64
N LYS A 226 -15.96 36.95 -2.19
CA LYS A 226 -16.26 35.98 -3.26
C LYS A 226 -15.47 36.28 -4.53
N GLN A 227 -15.35 37.55 -4.91
CA GLN A 227 -14.58 37.96 -6.08
C GLN A 227 -13.09 37.67 -5.90
N VAL A 228 -12.52 37.99 -4.74
CA VAL A 228 -11.12 37.66 -4.43
C VAL A 228 -10.89 36.16 -4.42
N GLU A 229 -11.79 35.38 -3.80
CA GLU A 229 -11.70 33.92 -3.79
C GLU A 229 -11.73 33.33 -5.20
N GLN A 230 -12.64 33.80 -6.07
CA GLN A 230 -12.71 33.34 -7.45
C GLN A 230 -11.45 33.71 -8.25
N ARG A 231 -10.89 34.90 -8.04
CA ARG A 231 -9.62 35.31 -8.68
C ARG A 231 -8.43 34.54 -8.15
N LEU A 232 -8.42 34.13 -6.89
CA LEU A 232 -7.37 33.26 -6.35
C LEU A 232 -7.45 31.82 -6.90
N LEU A 233 -8.62 31.39 -7.40
CA LEU A 233 -8.78 30.11 -8.09
C LEU A 233 -8.38 30.18 -9.57
N GLN A 234 -8.52 31.35 -10.20
CA GLN A 234 -8.05 31.62 -11.55
C GLN A 234 -6.61 32.12 -11.46
N GLN A 235 -5.62 31.22 -11.42
CA GLN A 235 -4.23 31.65 -11.57
C GLN A 235 -4.08 32.36 -12.93
N ASP A 236 -3.73 33.65 -12.90
CA ASP A 236 -3.35 34.36 -14.11
C ASP A 236 -2.12 33.68 -14.74
N PRO A 237 -2.04 33.59 -16.07
CA PRO A 237 -0.89 32.99 -16.73
C PRO A 237 0.39 33.73 -16.33
N LEU A 238 1.36 32.99 -15.79
CA LEU A 238 2.65 33.51 -15.36
C LEU A 238 3.35 34.22 -16.52
N SER A 239 3.77 35.46 -16.29
CA SER A 239 4.60 36.20 -17.23
C SER A 239 6.00 35.58 -17.29
N GLU A 240 6.65 35.62 -18.46
CA GLU A 240 8.03 35.11 -18.63
C GLU A 240 9.00 35.76 -17.63
N ALA A 241 8.74 37.01 -17.24
CA ALA A 241 9.53 37.74 -16.26
C ALA A 241 9.38 37.22 -14.82
N GLU A 242 8.27 36.52 -14.53
CA GLU A 242 7.94 35.97 -13.21
C GLU A 242 8.49 34.55 -13.02
N VAL A 243 9.13 33.97 -14.05
CA VAL A 243 9.69 32.61 -14.01
C VAL A 243 11.22 32.63 -14.16
N PRO A 244 11.98 32.87 -13.07
CA PRO A 244 13.45 32.88 -13.09
C PRO A 244 14.07 31.58 -13.64
N ALA A 245 13.39 30.44 -13.50
CA ALA A 245 13.83 29.16 -14.01
C ALA A 245 14.03 29.15 -15.54
N LEU A 246 13.30 29.99 -16.29
CA LEU A 246 13.50 30.12 -17.73
C LEU A 246 14.89 30.65 -18.06
N GLN A 247 15.52 31.40 -17.16
CA GLN A 247 16.89 31.91 -17.31
C GLN A 247 17.95 30.79 -17.35
N LEU A 248 17.64 29.61 -16.79
CA LEU A 248 18.53 28.45 -16.75
C LEU A 248 18.49 27.62 -18.05
N LEU A 249 17.51 27.84 -18.92
CA LEU A 249 17.44 27.16 -20.22
C LEU A 249 18.56 27.63 -21.15
N SER A 250 19.07 26.72 -21.98
CA SER A 250 19.94 27.10 -23.09
C SER A 250 19.20 28.05 -24.04
N SER A 251 19.94 28.95 -24.71
CA SER A 251 19.36 29.92 -25.63
C SER A 251 18.52 29.25 -26.74
N ALA A 252 18.96 28.09 -27.24
CA ALA A 252 18.24 27.32 -28.25
C ALA A 252 16.88 26.78 -27.73
N LEU A 253 16.86 26.18 -26.53
CA LEU A 253 15.62 25.66 -25.93
C LEU A 253 14.65 26.78 -25.53
N ARG A 254 15.15 27.93 -25.07
CA ARG A 254 14.28 29.08 -24.74
C ARG A 254 13.62 29.67 -25.99
N VAL A 255 14.36 29.77 -27.10
CA VAL A 255 13.79 30.23 -28.39
C VAL A 255 12.77 29.25 -28.92
N GLN A 256 13.05 27.94 -28.83
CA GLN A 256 12.11 26.90 -29.24
C GLN A 256 10.83 26.92 -28.38
N LEU A 257 10.95 27.09 -27.06
CA LEU A 257 9.81 27.26 -26.16
C LEU A 257 8.95 28.48 -26.52
N ARG A 258 9.57 29.63 -26.83
CA ARG A 258 8.85 30.85 -27.25
C ARG A 258 8.15 30.72 -28.60
N PHE A 259 8.52 29.73 -29.41
CA PHE A 259 7.89 29.49 -30.72
C PHE A 259 6.64 28.61 -30.60
N GLU A 260 6.55 27.81 -29.53
CA GLU A 260 5.48 26.82 -29.32
C GLU A 260 4.32 27.36 -28.47
N ILE A 261 4.54 28.45 -27.72
CA ILE A 261 3.54 29.15 -26.87
C ILE A 261 3.05 30.39 -27.62
#